data_AF-A0A7V3WKK9-F1
#
_entry.id   AF-A0A7V3WKK9-F1
#
_cell.length_a   1.000
_cell.length_b   1.000
_cell.length_c   1.000
_cell.angle_alpha   90.00
_cell.angle_beta   90.00
_cell.angle_gamma   90.00
#
_symmetry.space_group_name_H-M   'P 1'
#
loop_
_entity.id
_entity.type
_entity.pdbx_description
1 polymer ?
#
loop_
_entity_poly.entity_id
_entity_poly.type
_entity_poly.pdbx_seq_one_letter_code
_entity_poly.pdbx_strand_id
1 'polypeptide(L)'
;EVPGYVDSNGMNIPVVGDLPLGCAAVCNASISVQRLAVEAAVKGDDLLLRQAMMMDPLVGAVCNPPEIWQMTDEMLVAGEQWLPQYAEAIAKARERLASGNLIPTKDNYQGAVRIKVKTVEEMKKEEEARKNNK
;
A
#
# COMPACT_ATOMS: atom_id res chain seq x y z
N GLU A 1 7.04 9.95 -11.50
CA GLU A 1 6.56 11.30 -11.88
C GLU A 1 7.76 12.14 -12.29
N VAL A 2 7.59 13.06 -13.25
CA VAL A 2 8.64 13.94 -13.79
C VAL A 2 8.03 15.29 -14.17
N PRO A 3 8.81 16.39 -14.22
CA PRO A 3 8.29 17.67 -14.69
C PRO A 3 7.78 17.56 -16.13
N GLY A 4 6.77 18.35 -16.48
CA GLY A 4 6.21 18.42 -17.83
C GLY A 4 5.68 19.81 -18.14
N TYR A 5 5.76 20.22 -19.41
CA TYR A 5 5.15 21.44 -19.93
C TYR A 5 3.82 21.10 -20.60
N VAL A 6 2.82 21.98 -20.46
CA VAL A 6 1.52 21.81 -21.12
C VAL A 6 1.35 22.91 -22.16
N ASP A 7 1.10 22.51 -23.41
CA ASP A 7 0.80 23.43 -24.52
C ASP A 7 -0.42 22.95 -25.32
N SER A 8 -0.71 23.60 -26.46
CA SER A 8 -1.84 23.25 -27.32
C SER A 8 -1.76 21.85 -27.93
N ASN A 9 -0.59 21.21 -27.92
CA ASN A 9 -0.35 19.85 -28.42
C ASN A 9 -0.39 18.79 -27.30
N GLY A 10 -0.50 19.20 -26.02
CA GLY A 10 -0.64 18.31 -24.87
C GLY A 10 0.50 18.45 -23.86
N MET A 11 0.87 17.34 -23.22
CA MET A 11 1.97 17.28 -22.23
C MET A 11 3.30 16.93 -22.90
N ASN A 12 4.29 17.80 -22.76
CA ASN A 12 5.66 17.60 -23.24
C ASN A 12 6.60 17.31 -22.05
N ILE A 13 7.23 16.15 -22.05
CA ILE A 13 8.15 15.72 -20.99
C ILE A 13 9.61 16.00 -21.44
N PRO A 14 10.35 16.90 -20.77
CA PRO A 14 11.77 17.09 -21.03
C PRO A 14 12.60 15.86 -20.59
N VAL A 15 13.74 15.65 -21.24
CA VAL A 15 14.68 14.60 -20.83
C VAL A 15 15.35 15.00 -19.51
N VAL A 16 15.10 14.22 -18.45
CA VAL A 16 15.69 14.44 -17.11
C VAL A 16 17.04 13.72 -16.96
N GLY A 17 17.19 12.55 -17.59
CA GLY A 17 18.34 11.66 -17.42
C GLY A 17 18.09 10.55 -16.38
N ASP A 18 19.13 9.77 -16.11
CA ASP A 18 19.04 8.63 -15.18
C ASP A 18 19.00 9.10 -13.72
N LEU A 19 18.16 8.43 -12.91
CA LEU A 19 18.19 8.64 -11.46
C LEU A 19 19.47 8.04 -10.86
N PRO A 20 20.00 8.63 -9.77
CA PRO A 20 21.03 8.00 -8.97
C PRO A 20 20.61 6.59 -8.54
N LEU A 21 21.56 5.64 -8.53
CA LEU A 21 21.31 4.21 -8.36
C LEU A 21 20.39 3.88 -7.16
N GLY A 22 20.61 4.50 -6.01
CA GLY A 22 19.80 4.26 -4.81
C GLY A 22 18.33 4.71 -4.98
N CYS A 23 18.10 5.88 -5.57
CA CYS A 23 16.74 6.38 -5.83
C CYS A 23 16.03 5.52 -6.88
N ALA A 24 16.75 5.14 -7.94
CA ALA A 24 16.25 4.24 -8.97
C ALA A 24 15.84 2.88 -8.38
N ALA A 25 16.64 2.31 -7.48
CA ALA A 25 16.34 1.04 -6.83
C ALA A 25 15.03 1.08 -6.02
N VAL A 26 14.85 2.12 -5.19
CA VAL A 26 13.61 2.31 -4.40
C VAL A 26 12.40 2.48 -5.31
N CYS A 27 12.52 3.30 -6.35
CA CYS A 27 11.43 3.49 -7.32
C CYS A 27 11.09 2.18 -8.04
N ASN A 28 12.10 1.42 -8.47
CA ASN A 28 11.91 0.16 -9.20
C ASN A 28 11.18 -0.91 -8.36
N ALA A 29 11.40 -0.95 -7.05
CA ALA A 29 10.63 -1.83 -6.16
C ALA A 29 9.13 -1.50 -6.23
N SER A 30 8.77 -0.23 -6.11
CA SER A 30 7.37 0.23 -6.19
C SER A 30 6.77 0.03 -7.58
N ILE A 31 7.54 0.31 -8.64
CA ILE A 31 7.11 0.12 -10.03
C ILE A 31 6.84 -1.37 -10.32
N SER A 32 7.62 -2.27 -9.75
CA SER A 32 7.43 -3.72 -9.95
C SER A 32 6.09 -4.18 -9.36
N VAL A 33 5.73 -3.70 -8.17
CA VAL A 33 4.41 -3.95 -7.54
C VAL A 33 3.29 -3.42 -8.44
N GLN A 34 3.41 -2.18 -8.91
CA GLN A 34 2.41 -1.55 -9.77
C GLN A 34 2.21 -2.29 -11.09
N ARG A 35 3.30 -2.75 -11.72
CA ARG A 35 3.22 -3.53 -12.96
C ARG A 35 2.52 -4.87 -12.76
N LEU A 36 2.85 -5.58 -11.68
CA LEU A 36 2.17 -6.83 -11.33
C LEU A 36 0.69 -6.58 -11.05
N ALA A 37 0.35 -5.52 -10.31
CA ALA A 37 -1.03 -5.17 -10.00
C ALA A 37 -1.84 -4.82 -11.27
N VAL A 38 -1.26 -4.06 -12.20
CA VAL A 38 -1.91 -3.75 -13.49
C VAL A 38 -2.13 -5.02 -14.30
N GLU A 39 -1.12 -5.87 -14.41
CA GLU A 39 -1.22 -7.12 -15.17
C GLU A 39 -2.27 -8.06 -14.57
N ALA A 40 -2.30 -8.17 -13.25
CA ALA A 40 -3.32 -8.93 -12.53
C ALA A 40 -4.72 -8.36 -12.80
N ALA A 41 -4.88 -7.04 -12.68
CA ALA A 41 -6.16 -6.36 -12.82
C ALA A 41 -6.73 -6.45 -14.25
N VAL A 42 -5.86 -6.38 -15.26
CA VAL A 42 -6.27 -6.51 -16.68
C VAL A 42 -6.66 -7.96 -17.00
N LYS A 43 -5.95 -8.95 -16.45
CA LYS A 43 -6.21 -10.38 -16.71
C LYS A 43 -7.25 -11.01 -15.79
N GLY A 44 -7.59 -10.38 -14.67
CA GLY A 44 -8.37 -11.01 -13.60
C GLY A 44 -7.61 -12.15 -12.89
N ASP A 45 -6.28 -12.10 -12.86
CA ASP A 45 -5.45 -13.17 -12.29
C ASP A 45 -5.26 -12.97 -10.78
N ASP A 46 -5.94 -13.78 -9.97
CA ASP A 46 -5.86 -13.76 -8.49
C ASP A 46 -4.47 -14.15 -7.97
N LEU A 47 -3.78 -15.08 -8.63
CA LEU A 47 -2.45 -15.49 -8.19
C LEU A 47 -1.45 -14.36 -8.37
N LEU A 48 -1.51 -13.69 -9.52
CA LEU A 48 -0.66 -12.54 -9.81
C LEU A 48 -0.99 -11.34 -8.90
N LEU A 49 -2.27 -11.16 -8.55
CA LEU A 49 -2.69 -10.16 -7.56
C LEU A 49 -2.05 -10.41 -6.19
N ARG A 50 -2.08 -11.66 -5.72
CA ARG A 50 -1.45 -12.05 -4.44
C ARG A 50 0.06 -11.87 -4.48
N GLN A 51 0.70 -12.19 -5.61
CA GLN A 51 2.13 -11.92 -5.80
C GLN A 51 2.42 -10.41 -5.74
N ALA A 52 1.59 -9.56 -6.34
CA ALA A 52 1.73 -8.11 -6.23
C ALA A 52 1.67 -7.64 -4.76
N MET A 53 0.72 -8.15 -3.98
CA MET A 53 0.61 -7.86 -2.54
C MET A 53 1.85 -8.33 -1.76
N MET A 54 2.41 -9.50 -2.09
CA MET A 54 3.64 -10.00 -1.45
C MET A 54 4.88 -9.18 -1.79
N MET A 55 4.93 -8.56 -2.97
CA MET A 55 6.04 -7.71 -3.39
C MET A 55 5.98 -6.30 -2.80
N ASP A 56 4.84 -5.89 -2.25
CA ASP A 56 4.72 -4.59 -1.60
C ASP A 56 5.60 -4.52 -0.33
N PRO A 57 6.54 -3.57 -0.23
CA PRO A 57 7.48 -3.51 0.88
C PRO A 57 6.82 -3.29 2.25
N LEU A 58 5.67 -2.59 2.30
CA LEU A 58 4.97 -2.34 3.55
C LEU A 58 4.19 -3.58 3.99
N VAL A 59 3.50 -4.22 3.06
CA VAL A 59 2.81 -5.49 3.31
C VAL A 59 3.81 -6.56 3.78
N GLY A 60 4.93 -6.74 3.06
CA GLY A 60 5.96 -7.70 3.44
C GLY A 60 6.68 -7.39 4.76
N ALA A 61 6.65 -6.13 5.22
CA ALA A 61 7.21 -5.74 6.52
C ALA A 61 6.27 -6.05 7.70
N VAL A 62 4.97 -6.17 7.46
CA VAL A 62 3.95 -6.29 8.52
C VAL A 62 3.29 -7.67 8.53
N CYS A 63 3.13 -8.30 7.36
CA CYS A 63 2.38 -9.53 7.17
C CYS A 63 3.27 -10.69 6.69
N ASN A 64 2.98 -11.90 7.16
CA ASN A 64 3.49 -13.15 6.59
C ASN A 64 2.62 -13.61 5.40
N PRO A 65 3.07 -14.58 4.56
CA PRO A 65 2.30 -14.95 3.38
C PRO A 65 0.87 -15.42 3.68
N PRO A 66 0.57 -16.28 4.67
CA PRO A 66 -0.82 -16.59 5.03
C PRO A 66 -1.68 -15.37 5.37
N GLU A 67 -1.15 -14.40 6.13
CA GLU A 67 -1.84 -13.14 6.44
C GLU A 67 -2.13 -12.32 5.18
N ILE A 68 -1.18 -12.27 4.23
CA ILE A 68 -1.36 -11.57 2.95
C ILE A 68 -2.47 -12.22 2.12
N TRP A 69 -2.55 -13.56 2.12
CA TRP A 69 -3.59 -14.29 1.39
C TRP A 69 -4.98 -13.98 1.95
N GLN A 70 -5.15 -13.98 3.27
CA GLN A 70 -6.41 -13.63 3.91
C GLN A 70 -6.75 -12.15 3.69
N MET A 71 -5.79 -11.24 3.86
CA MET A 71 -5.99 -9.81 3.59
C MET A 71 -6.45 -9.56 2.15
N THR A 72 -5.88 -10.29 1.18
CA THR A 72 -6.29 -10.17 -0.22
C THR A 72 -7.72 -10.68 -0.43
N ASP A 73 -8.12 -11.77 0.25
CA ASP A 73 -9.51 -12.26 0.22
C ASP A 73 -10.49 -11.24 0.79
N GLU A 74 -10.16 -10.63 1.93
CA GLU A 74 -10.96 -9.57 2.55
C GLU A 74 -11.11 -8.36 1.62
N MET A 75 -10.01 -7.92 0.98
CA MET A 75 -10.03 -6.81 0.01
C MET A 75 -10.83 -7.13 -1.25
N LEU A 76 -10.72 -8.34 -1.81
CA LEU A 76 -11.50 -8.77 -2.97
C LEU A 76 -13.00 -8.74 -2.68
N VAL A 77 -13.40 -9.28 -1.53
CA VAL A 77 -14.80 -9.29 -1.11
C VAL A 77 -15.32 -7.88 -0.83
N ALA A 78 -14.55 -7.03 -0.15
CA ALA A 78 -14.92 -5.65 0.11
C ALA A 78 -15.00 -4.81 -1.18
N GLY A 79 -14.17 -5.13 -2.17
CA GLY A 79 -14.06 -4.43 -3.44
C GLY A 79 -14.99 -4.94 -4.56
N GLU A 80 -15.82 -5.95 -4.29
CA GLU A 80 -16.54 -6.72 -5.32
C GLU A 80 -17.25 -5.86 -6.38
N GLN A 81 -17.95 -4.81 -5.96
CA GLN A 81 -18.71 -3.95 -6.87
C GLN A 81 -17.85 -3.26 -7.94
N TRP A 82 -16.54 -3.11 -7.71
CA TRP A 82 -15.58 -2.47 -8.63
C TRP A 82 -14.66 -3.46 -9.34
N LEU A 83 -14.72 -4.75 -8.98
CA LEU A 83 -13.80 -5.79 -9.45
C LEU A 83 -14.53 -6.93 -10.19
N PRO A 84 -15.34 -6.63 -11.22
CA PRO A 84 -16.13 -7.65 -11.92
C PRO A 84 -15.27 -8.74 -12.58
N GLN A 85 -14.04 -8.42 -13.00
CA GLN A 85 -13.10 -9.38 -13.57
C GLN A 85 -12.62 -10.43 -12.58
N TYR A 86 -12.80 -10.20 -11.27
CA TYR A 86 -12.42 -11.12 -10.20
C TYR A 86 -13.60 -11.92 -9.63
N ALA A 87 -14.77 -11.94 -10.29
CA ALA A 87 -15.99 -12.56 -9.75
C ALA A 87 -15.79 -14.00 -9.23
N GLU A 88 -15.06 -14.84 -9.97
CA GLU A 88 -14.76 -16.21 -9.54
C GLU A 88 -13.83 -16.24 -8.31
N ALA A 89 -12.80 -15.39 -8.28
CA ALA A 89 -11.88 -15.29 -7.16
C ALA A 89 -12.59 -14.79 -5.89
N ILE A 90 -13.52 -13.83 -6.04
CA ILE A 90 -14.36 -13.28 -4.96
C ILE A 90 -15.28 -14.36 -4.39
N ALA A 91 -15.92 -15.17 -5.23
CA ALA A 91 -16.75 -16.28 -4.77
C ALA A 91 -15.93 -17.25 -3.91
N LYS A 92 -14.73 -17.66 -4.39
CA LYS A 92 -13.82 -18.53 -3.62
C LYS A 92 -13.31 -17.85 -2.34
N ALA A 93 -13.07 -16.53 -2.37
CA ALA A 93 -12.68 -15.77 -1.19
C ALA A 93 -13.76 -15.77 -0.12
N ARG A 94 -15.04 -15.61 -0.49
CA ARG A 94 -16.17 -15.73 0.46
C ARG A 94 -16.22 -17.10 1.13
N GLU A 95 -16.03 -18.18 0.36
CA GLU A 95 -16.00 -19.53 0.90
C GLU A 95 -14.85 -19.72 1.90
N ARG A 96 -13.65 -19.26 1.55
CA ARG A 96 -12.48 -19.29 2.45
C ARG A 96 -12.73 -18.51 3.73
N LEU A 97 -13.25 -17.29 3.62
CA LEU A 97 -13.53 -16.45 4.79
C LEU A 97 -14.63 -17.04 5.69
N ALA A 98 -15.65 -17.67 5.11
CA ALA A 98 -16.71 -18.33 5.84
C ALA A 98 -16.27 -19.61 6.57
N SER A 99 -15.13 -20.19 6.21
CA SER A 99 -14.61 -21.43 6.81
C SER A 99 -14.21 -21.29 8.29
N GLY A 100 -14.09 -20.06 8.81
CA GLY A 100 -13.87 -19.77 10.23
C GLY A 100 -12.44 -19.97 10.74
N ASN A 101 -11.53 -20.52 9.94
CA ASN A 101 -10.11 -20.67 10.28
C ASN A 101 -9.30 -19.41 9.95
N LEU A 102 -9.81 -18.25 10.36
CA LEU A 102 -9.19 -16.95 10.09
C LEU A 102 -8.01 -16.70 11.04
N ILE A 103 -6.94 -16.15 10.49
CA ILE A 103 -5.81 -15.61 11.25
C ILE A 103 -6.33 -14.34 11.95
N PRO A 104 -6.29 -14.29 13.30
CA PRO A 104 -6.83 -13.17 14.04
C PRO A 104 -5.96 -11.92 13.85
N THR A 105 -6.61 -10.76 13.77
CA THR A 105 -5.93 -9.48 13.87
C THR A 105 -5.34 -9.29 15.26
N LYS A 106 -4.21 -8.60 15.37
CA LYS A 106 -3.60 -8.27 16.66
C LYS A 106 -4.30 -7.05 17.26
N ASP A 107 -5.35 -7.26 18.04
CA ASP A 107 -6.19 -6.19 18.62
C ASP A 107 -5.42 -5.18 19.48
N ASN A 108 -4.28 -5.60 20.06
CA ASN A 108 -3.39 -4.75 20.86
C ASN A 108 -2.17 -4.22 20.09
N TYR A 109 -2.17 -4.28 18.75
CA TYR A 109 -1.04 -3.82 17.94
C TYR A 109 -0.99 -2.30 17.86
N GLN A 110 -0.01 -1.69 18.53
CA GLN A 110 0.14 -0.24 18.61
C GLN A 110 0.98 0.40 17.48
N GLY A 111 1.38 -0.37 16.46
CA GLY A 111 2.22 0.09 15.35
C GLY A 111 3.65 0.48 15.76
N ALA A 112 4.51 0.73 14.76
CA ALA A 112 5.90 1.13 14.97
C ALA A 112 6.07 2.66 15.17
N VAL A 113 5.12 3.47 14.69
CA VAL A 113 5.18 4.94 14.76
C VAL A 113 4.56 5.42 16.08
N ARG A 114 5.41 5.64 17.07
CA ARG A 114 5.05 6.01 18.44
C ARG A 114 5.02 7.53 18.67
N ILE A 115 4.31 8.28 17.83
CA ILE A 115 4.04 9.67 18.19
C ILE A 115 2.88 9.62 19.18
N LYS A 116 3.19 9.68 20.47
CA LYS A 116 2.16 9.91 21.49
C LYS A 116 1.44 11.21 21.11
N VAL A 117 0.12 11.11 20.94
CA VAL A 117 -0.73 12.29 20.77
C VAL A 117 -0.51 13.18 21.98
N LYS A 118 0.16 14.32 21.78
CA LYS A 118 0.42 15.27 22.86
C LYS A 118 -0.88 15.98 23.22
N THR A 119 -1.09 16.19 24.51
CA THR A 119 -2.20 17.03 24.96
C THR A 119 -1.90 18.51 24.67
N VAL A 120 -2.96 19.33 24.63
CA VAL A 120 -2.82 20.79 24.43
C VAL A 120 -1.96 21.42 25.52
N GLU A 121 -2.00 20.88 26.74
CA GLU A 121 -1.21 21.32 27.88
C GLU A 121 0.28 20.99 27.73
N GLU A 122 0.59 19.79 27.24
CA GLU A 122 1.97 19.38 26.92
C GLU A 122 2.57 20.23 25.78
N MET A 123 1.77 20.53 24.75
CA MET A 123 2.20 21.42 23.66
C MET A 123 2.50 22.84 24.14
N LYS A 124 1.67 23.40 25.03
CA LYS A 124 1.90 24.73 25.63
C LYS A 124 3.16 24.78 26.48
N LYS A 125 3.38 23.77 27.34
CA LYS A 125 4.60 23.69 28.18
C LYS A 125 5.88 23.62 27.36
N GLU A 126 5.90 22.85 26.28
CA GLU A 126 7.06 22.80 25.38
C GLU A 126 7.27 24.11 24.62
N GLU A 127 6.19 24.81 24.24
CA GLU A 127 6.29 26.12 23.59
C GLU A 127 6.91 27.17 24.53
N GLU A 128 6.49 27.19 25.80
CA GLU A 128 7.07 28.05 26.84
C GLU A 128 8.53 27.68 27.11
N ALA A 129 8.84 26.39 27.26
CA ALA A 129 10.21 25.92 27.44
C ALA A 129 11.12 26.29 26.24
N ARG A 130 10.60 26.23 25.01
CA ARG A 130 11.32 26.62 23.79
C ARG A 130 11.54 28.14 23.69
N LYS A 131 10.62 28.95 24.22
CA LYS A 131 10.78 30.41 24.31
C LYS A 131 11.81 30.81 25.38
N ASN A 132 11.90 30.06 26.47
CA ASN A 132 12.85 30.32 27.56
C ASN A 132 14.29 29.85 27.29
N ASN A 133 14.51 29.01 26.27
CA ASN A 133 15.82 28.49 25.87
C ASN A 133 16.46 29.29 24.71
N LYS A 134 16.01 30.53 24.49
CA LYS A 134 16.45 31.43 23.43
C LYS A 134 16.90 32.75 24.04
#